data_AF-A0A7G8ADW9-F1
#
_entry.id   AF-A0A7G8ADW9-F1
#
_cell.length_a   1.000
_cell.length_b   1.000
_cell.length_c   1.000
_cell.angle_alpha   90.00
_cell.angle_beta   90.00
_cell.angle_gamma   90.00
#
_symmetry.space_group_name_H-M   'P 1'
#
loop_
_entity.id
_entity.type
_entity.pdbx_description
1 polymer ?
#
loop_
_entity_poly.entity_id
_entity_poly.type
_entity_poly.pdbx_seq_one_letter_code
_entity_poly.pdbx_strand_id
1 'polypeptide(L)'
;MFRLLMAFAWPMLVIWAALQVGHSLQVIDTAKVIVRDKAACEALQIPYDTTCRVVGRMEANLDGTWWLQPKDAGGIYIRLPEGSLPYSYSPDDYHIRGGKPVSIALVVVTALLTLLGPLISWRIQARRAKRAAGRGEANG
;
A
#
# COMPACT_ATOMS: atom_id res chain seq x y z
N MET A 1 22.52 -19.53 6.03
CA MET A 1 21.36 -19.26 5.15
C MET A 1 20.17 -18.61 5.88
N PHE A 2 19.54 -19.28 6.86
CA PHE A 2 18.37 -18.75 7.59
C PHE A 2 18.55 -17.34 8.20
N ARG A 3 19.72 -17.04 8.77
CA ARG A 3 20.02 -15.72 9.35
C ARG A 3 20.08 -14.59 8.31
N LEU A 4 20.67 -14.86 7.14
CA LEU A 4 20.72 -13.88 6.05
C LEU A 4 19.32 -13.63 5.48
N LEU A 5 18.51 -14.69 5.33
CA LEU A 5 17.12 -14.56 4.91
C LEU A 5 16.30 -13.70 5.89
N MET A 6 16.40 -13.96 7.20
CA MET A 6 15.69 -13.15 8.21
C MET A 6 16.25 -11.74 8.40
N ALA A 7 17.50 -11.49 8.00
CA ALA A 7 18.11 -10.17 8.07
C ALA A 7 17.82 -9.29 6.84
N PHE A 8 17.51 -9.89 5.68
CA PHE A 8 17.29 -9.17 4.42
C PHE A 8 15.89 -9.36 3.84
N ALA A 9 15.42 -10.60 3.69
CA ALA A 9 14.12 -10.88 3.09
C ALA A 9 12.97 -10.39 3.98
N TRP A 10 13.11 -10.51 5.31
CA TRP A 10 12.09 -10.04 6.24
C TRP A 10 11.91 -8.51 6.20
N PRO A 11 12.97 -7.68 6.36
CA PRO A 11 12.87 -6.23 6.13
C PRO A 11 12.27 -5.84 4.79
N MET A 12 12.71 -6.48 3.70
CA MET A 12 12.17 -6.21 2.37
C MET A 12 10.67 -6.49 2.28
N LEU A 13 10.21 -7.62 2.84
CA LEU A 13 8.79 -7.97 2.86
C LEU A 13 7.97 -6.98 3.69
N VAL A 14 8.48 -6.57 4.86
CA VAL A 14 7.82 -5.58 5.72
C VAL A 14 7.71 -4.22 5.03
N ILE A 15 8.78 -3.76 4.39
CA ILE A 15 8.79 -2.50 3.62
C ILE A 15 7.83 -2.60 2.44
N TRP A 16 7.86 -3.70 1.68
CA TRP A 16 6.95 -3.92 0.56
C TRP A 16 5.48 -3.89 0.99
N ALA A 17 5.14 -4.58 2.08
CA ALA A 17 3.79 -4.54 2.65
C ALA A 17 3.41 -3.12 3.11
N ALA A 18 4.32 -2.39 3.73
CA ALA A 18 4.09 -1.01 4.15
C ALA A 18 3.85 -0.07 2.96
N LEU A 19 4.53 -0.28 1.83
CA LEU A 19 4.30 0.47 0.61
C LEU A 19 2.91 0.20 0.02
N GLN A 20 2.43 -1.05 0.03
CA GLN A 20 1.06 -1.36 -0.42
C GLN A 20 0.00 -0.72 0.47
N VAL A 21 0.20 -0.77 1.80
CA VAL A 21 -0.70 -0.08 2.74
C VAL A 21 -0.63 1.43 2.56
N GLY A 22 0.57 1.98 2.37
CA GLY A 22 0.76 3.41 2.11
C GLY A 22 0.06 3.85 0.82
N HIS A 23 0.13 3.04 -0.24
CA HIS A 23 -0.60 3.25 -1.48
C HIS A 23 -2.11 3.27 -1.23
N SER A 24 -2.68 2.27 -0.56
CA SER A 24 -4.14 2.18 -0.35
C SER A 24 -4.73 3.27 0.54
N LEU A 25 -3.88 4.01 1.27
CA LEU A 25 -4.31 5.17 2.05
C LEU A 25 -4.35 6.46 1.22
N GLN A 26 -3.86 6.47 -0.02
CA GLN A 26 -3.85 7.68 -0.85
C GLN A 26 -5.25 8.05 -1.32
N VAL A 27 -5.60 9.32 -1.14
CA VAL A 27 -6.85 9.92 -1.59
C VAL A 27 -6.53 11.20 -2.34
N ILE A 28 -7.24 11.41 -3.45
CA ILE A 28 -7.21 12.64 -4.23
C ILE A 28 -8.64 13.15 -4.33
N ASP A 29 -8.95 14.28 -3.71
CA ASP A 29 -10.33 14.78 -3.62
C ASP A 29 -10.87 15.23 -4.98
N THR A 30 -10.03 15.90 -5.78
CA THR A 30 -10.39 16.38 -7.11
C THR A 30 -9.38 15.89 -8.15
N ALA A 31 -9.70 14.79 -8.80
CA ALA A 31 -8.95 14.27 -9.93
C ALA A 31 -9.74 14.41 -11.24
N LYS A 32 -9.05 14.76 -12.32
CA LYS A 32 -9.57 14.76 -13.69
C LYS A 32 -9.06 13.50 -14.38
N VAL A 33 -9.95 12.56 -14.66
CA VAL A 33 -9.66 11.25 -15.25
C VAL A 33 -10.24 11.17 -16.66
N ILE A 34 -9.48 10.58 -17.59
CA ILE A 34 -9.95 10.28 -18.94
C ILE A 34 -10.42 8.83 -18.98
N VAL A 35 -11.72 8.62 -19.14
CA VAL A 35 -12.37 7.31 -19.20
C VAL A 35 -12.69 6.96 -20.65
N ARG A 36 -12.34 5.75 -21.08
CA ARG A 36 -12.60 5.23 -22.43
C ARG A 36 -13.82 4.32 -22.52
N ASP A 37 -14.38 3.94 -21.38
CA ASP A 37 -15.54 3.07 -21.33
C ASP A 37 -16.81 3.86 -21.63
N LYS A 38 -17.36 3.65 -22.83
CA LYS A 38 -18.60 4.29 -23.29
C LYS A 38 -19.77 4.03 -22.34
N ALA A 39 -19.92 2.82 -21.83
CA ALA A 39 -21.04 2.46 -20.95
C ALA A 39 -20.96 3.21 -19.62
N ALA A 40 -19.75 3.36 -19.06
CA ALA A 40 -19.51 4.15 -17.86
C ALA A 40 -19.81 5.65 -18.09
N CYS A 41 -19.43 6.20 -19.25
CA CYS A 41 -19.69 7.59 -19.60
C CYS A 41 -21.19 7.87 -19.80
N GLU A 42 -21.90 6.98 -20.48
CA GLU A 42 -23.35 7.08 -20.68
C GLU A 42 -24.13 6.96 -19.37
N ALA A 43 -23.72 6.05 -18.47
CA ALA A 43 -24.32 5.92 -17.14
C ALA A 43 -24.16 7.19 -16.29
N LEU A 44 -23.07 7.95 -16.51
CA LEU A 44 -22.82 9.24 -15.86
C LEU A 44 -23.43 10.43 -16.62
N GLN A 45 -24.12 10.20 -17.74
CA GLN A 45 -24.70 11.24 -18.60
C GLN A 45 -23.64 12.24 -19.13
N ILE A 46 -22.39 11.81 -19.27
CA ILE A 46 -21.30 12.65 -19.78
C ILE A 46 -21.19 12.44 -21.30
N PRO A 47 -21.07 13.52 -22.10
CA PRO A 47 -20.88 13.40 -23.55
C PRO A 47 -19.68 12.54 -23.89
N TYR A 48 -19.90 11.48 -24.67
CA TYR A 48 -18.87 10.55 -25.13
C TYR A 48 -18.64 10.72 -26.62
N ASP A 49 -17.40 11.07 -27.00
CA ASP A 49 -16.98 11.17 -28.39
C ASP A 49 -16.01 10.01 -28.73
N THR A 50 -14.86 9.99 -28.07
CA THR A 50 -13.89 8.87 -28.07
C THR A 50 -13.39 8.51 -26.67
N THR A 51 -13.50 9.45 -25.75
CA THR A 51 -13.25 9.35 -24.31
C THR A 51 -14.21 10.31 -23.63
N CYS A 52 -14.50 10.11 -22.34
CA CYS A 52 -15.13 11.13 -21.52
C CYS A 52 -14.18 11.57 -20.40
N ARG A 53 -14.26 12.85 -20.05
CA ARG A 53 -13.53 13.40 -18.91
C ARG A 53 -14.43 13.37 -17.70
N VAL A 54 -14.01 12.64 -16.68
CA VAL A 54 -14.72 12.52 -15.41
C VAL A 54 -13.92 13.29 -14.35
N VAL A 55 -14.61 14.12 -13.59
CA VAL A 55 -14.04 14.80 -12.43
C VAL A 55 -14.60 14.15 -11.18
N GLY A 56 -13.75 13.76 -10.24
CA GLY A 56 -14.19 13.06 -9.05
C GLY A 56 -13.08 12.79 -8.06
N ARG A 57 -13.47 12.17 -6.95
CA ARG A 57 -12.55 11.73 -5.91
C ARG A 57 -11.94 10.38 -6.28
N MET A 58 -10.62 10.29 -6.21
CA MET A 58 -9.91 9.04 -6.43
C MET A 58 -9.40 8.47 -5.10
N GLU A 59 -9.61 7.18 -4.90
CA GLU A 59 -9.10 6.44 -3.75
C GLU A 59 -8.29 5.25 -4.23
N ALA A 60 -7.06 5.14 -3.76
CA ALA A 60 -6.22 4.00 -4.05
C ALA A 60 -6.68 2.77 -3.26
N ASN A 61 -6.46 1.59 -3.83
CA ASN A 61 -6.82 0.33 -3.21
C ASN A 61 -5.58 -0.51 -2.88
N LEU A 62 -5.76 -1.55 -2.05
CA LEU A 62 -4.71 -2.49 -1.67
C LEU A 62 -4.22 -3.35 -2.83
N ASP A 63 -5.07 -3.57 -3.83
CA ASP A 63 -4.77 -4.35 -5.02
C ASP A 63 -4.11 -3.53 -6.14
N GLY A 64 -3.63 -2.31 -5.84
CA GLY A 64 -2.95 -1.45 -6.81
C GLY A 64 -3.87 -0.70 -7.77
N THR A 65 -5.19 -0.95 -7.71
CA THR A 65 -6.18 -0.22 -8.53
C THR A 65 -6.66 1.06 -7.86
N TRP A 66 -7.35 1.90 -8.63
CA TRP A 66 -7.96 3.14 -8.16
C TRP A 66 -9.48 3.07 -8.28
N TRP A 67 -10.19 3.60 -7.30
CA TRP A 67 -11.61 3.84 -7.37
C TRP A 67 -11.87 5.31 -7.63
N LEU A 68 -12.65 5.61 -8.67
CA LEU A 68 -13.11 6.95 -8.98
C LEU A 68 -14.56 7.08 -8.54
N GLN A 69 -14.82 8.04 -7.66
CA GLN A 69 -16.16 8.50 -7.31
C GLN A 69 -16.44 9.79 -8.08
N PRO A 70 -17.24 9.76 -9.16
CA PRO A 70 -17.55 10.95 -9.94
C PRO A 70 -18.28 11.98 -9.10
N LYS A 71 -17.94 13.25 -9.32
CA LYS A 71 -18.68 14.38 -8.74
C LYS A 71 -20.12 14.31 -9.24
N ASP A 72 -21.07 14.51 -8.33
CA ASP A 72 -22.52 14.52 -8.61
C ASP A 72 -23.16 13.16 -8.94
N ALA A 73 -22.40 12.05 -8.92
CA ALA A 73 -22.93 10.69 -9.14
C ALA A 73 -23.34 9.94 -7.85
N GLY A 74 -23.35 10.62 -6.70
CA GLY A 74 -23.71 10.02 -5.41
C GLY A 74 -22.74 8.92 -4.97
N GLY A 75 -23.29 7.73 -4.64
CA GLY A 75 -22.54 6.57 -4.12
C GLY A 75 -21.99 5.62 -5.19
N ILE A 76 -21.91 6.06 -6.45
CA ILE A 76 -21.37 5.24 -7.54
C ILE A 76 -19.84 5.32 -7.54
N TYR A 77 -19.21 4.15 -7.58
CA TYR A 77 -17.76 4.03 -7.68
C TYR A 77 -17.39 3.27 -8.95
N ILE A 78 -16.47 3.83 -9.71
CA ILE A 78 -15.93 3.23 -10.93
C ILE A 78 -14.53 2.72 -10.61
N ARG A 79 -14.30 1.43 -10.83
CA ARG A 79 -12.97 0.86 -10.68
C ARG A 79 -12.16 1.14 -11.93
N LEU A 80 -11.06 1.86 -11.77
CA LEU A 80 -10.11 2.14 -12.83
C LEU A 80 -9.14 0.95 -12.96
N PRO A 81 -9.01 0.35 -14.16
CA PRO A 81 -8.07 -0.75 -14.37
C PRO A 81 -6.62 -0.29 -14.20
N GLU A 82 -5.72 -1.21 -13.85
CA GLU A 82 -4.28 -0.94 -13.80
C GLU A 82 -3.79 -0.40 -15.16
N GLY A 83 -2.97 0.66 -15.14
CA GLY A 83 -2.49 1.30 -16.36
C GLY A 83 -3.51 2.20 -17.06
N SER A 84 -4.63 2.53 -16.41
CA SER A 84 -5.54 3.58 -16.89
C SER A 84 -4.81 4.92 -17.02
N LEU A 85 -5.03 5.54 -18.18
CA LEU A 85 -4.41 6.73 -18.79
C LEU A 85 -4.40 7.98 -17.89
N PRO A 86 -3.60 9.03 -18.22
CA PRO A 86 -3.17 10.02 -17.25
C PRO A 86 -4.35 10.75 -16.61
N TYR A 87 -4.40 10.66 -15.28
CA TYR A 87 -5.19 11.55 -14.44
C TYR A 87 -4.34 12.77 -14.07
N SER A 88 -5.00 13.91 -13.87
CA SER A 88 -4.37 15.12 -13.35
C SER A 88 -5.09 15.57 -12.08
N TYR A 89 -4.33 16.10 -11.13
CA TYR A 89 -4.84 16.58 -9.85
C TYR A 89 -4.01 17.78 -9.39
N SER A 90 -4.59 18.62 -8.52
CA SER A 90 -3.81 19.64 -7.82
C SER A 90 -3.08 19.00 -6.63
N PRO A 91 -1.82 19.36 -6.33
CA PRO A 91 -1.14 18.88 -5.13
C PRO A 91 -1.93 19.14 -3.84
N ASP A 92 -2.75 20.19 -3.80
CA ASP A 92 -3.59 20.53 -2.65
C ASP A 92 -4.76 19.56 -2.43
N ASP A 93 -5.17 18.83 -3.48
CA ASP A 93 -6.24 17.82 -3.41
C ASP A 93 -5.72 16.46 -2.91
N TYR A 94 -4.40 16.28 -2.82
CA TYR A 94 -3.78 15.03 -2.40
C TYR A 94 -3.64 14.98 -0.88
N HIS A 95 -4.12 13.88 -0.29
CA HIS A 95 -3.90 13.60 1.11
C HIS A 95 -3.88 12.09 1.40
N ILE A 96 -3.37 11.75 2.58
CA ILE A 96 -3.44 10.39 3.11
C ILE A 96 -4.69 10.29 3.98
N ARG A 97 -5.50 9.24 3.78
CA ARG A 97 -6.65 8.93 4.62
C ARG A 97 -6.21 8.79 6.08
N GLY A 98 -6.86 9.55 6.96
CA GLY A 98 -6.48 9.64 8.39
C GLY A 98 -5.29 10.57 8.68
N GLY A 99 -4.73 11.22 7.66
CA GLY A 99 -3.75 12.30 7.77
C GLY A 99 -2.41 11.87 8.35
N LYS A 100 -1.67 12.87 8.86
CA LYS A 100 -0.32 12.70 9.43
C LYS A 100 -0.23 11.62 10.53
N PRO A 101 -1.19 11.48 11.47
CA PRO A 101 -1.12 10.46 12.52
C PRO A 101 -1.02 9.04 11.95
N VAL A 102 -1.78 8.73 10.91
CA VAL A 102 -1.75 7.41 10.27
C VAL A 102 -0.44 7.19 9.54
N SER A 103 0.07 8.20 8.83
CA SER A 103 1.39 8.11 8.18
C SER A 103 2.51 7.87 9.18
N ILE A 104 2.49 8.57 10.32
CA ILE A 104 3.49 8.39 11.41
C ILE A 104 3.36 6.99 12.00
N ALA A 105 2.14 6.55 12.31
CA ALA A 105 1.89 5.21 12.84
C ALA A 105 2.40 4.12 11.89
N LEU A 106 2.16 4.27 10.58
CA LEU A 106 2.66 3.35 9.57
C LEU A 106 4.20 3.28 9.62
N VAL A 107 4.89 4.42 9.60
CA VAL A 107 6.36 4.46 9.67
C VAL A 107 6.90 3.80 10.94
N VAL A 108 6.32 4.10 12.10
CA VAL A 108 6.76 3.54 13.39
C VAL A 108 6.54 2.03 13.43
N VAL A 109 5.36 1.56 13.02
CA VAL A 109 5.04 0.12 13.00
C VAL A 109 5.94 -0.61 12.01
N THR A 110 6.18 -0.06 10.82
CA THR A 110 7.10 -0.63 9.82
C THR A 110 8.51 -0.74 10.38
N ALA A 111 9.02 0.30 11.06
CA ALA A 111 10.35 0.26 11.67
C ALA A 111 10.45 -0.83 12.74
N LEU A 112 9.46 -0.94 13.63
CA LEU A 112 9.43 -1.96 14.68
C LEU A 112 9.36 -3.39 14.09
N LEU A 113 8.48 -3.61 13.10
CA LEU A 113 8.34 -4.89 12.41
C LEU A 113 9.61 -5.28 11.65
N THR A 114 10.30 -4.30 11.06
CA THR A 114 11.56 -4.53 10.33
C THR A 114 12.66 -5.09 11.26
N LEU A 115 12.72 -4.60 12.50
CA LEU A 115 13.71 -5.02 13.50
C LEU A 115 13.39 -6.38 14.15
N LEU A 116 12.13 -6.82 14.11
CA LEU A 116 11.68 -8.08 14.73
C LEU A 116 12.35 -9.32 14.12
N GLY A 117 12.48 -9.41 12.80
CA GLY A 117 13.12 -10.54 12.12
C GLY A 117 14.57 -10.78 12.60
N PRO A 118 15.45 -9.76 12.53
CA PRO A 118 16.80 -9.83 13.07
C PRO A 118 16.86 -10.23 14.56
N LEU A 119 16.02 -9.62 15.40
CA LEU A 119 15.97 -9.89 16.85
C LEU A 119 15.55 -11.33 17.18
N ILE A 120 14.54 -11.84 16.49
CA ILE A 120 14.07 -13.23 16.63
C ILE A 120 15.18 -14.19 16.19
N SER A 121 15.83 -13.92 15.06
CA SER A 121 16.93 -14.74 14.56
C SER A 121 18.09 -14.82 15.56
N TRP A 122 18.46 -13.68 16.17
CA TRP A 122 19.51 -13.60 17.18
C TRP A 122 19.15 -14.35 18.45
N ARG A 123 17.92 -14.19 18.97
CA ARG A 123 17.44 -14.92 20.16
C ARG A 123 17.42 -16.43 19.95
N ILE A 124 17.01 -16.92 18.78
CA ILE A 124 17.03 -18.36 18.46
C ILE A 124 18.47 -18.89 18.45
N GLN A 125 19.41 -18.14 17.86
CA GLN A 125 20.82 -18.53 17.85
C GLN A 125 21.44 -18.54 19.25
N ALA A 126 21.19 -17.51 20.06
CA ALA A 126 21.65 -17.46 21.44
C ALA A 126 21.15 -18.65 22.27
N ARG A 127 19.88 -19.06 22.07
CA ARG A 127 19.32 -20.26 22.71
C ARG A 127 19.98 -21.56 22.22
N ARG A 128 20.25 -21.68 20.91
CA ARG A 128 20.95 -22.85 20.35
C ARG A 128 22.38 -22.96 20.85
N ALA A 129 23.11 -21.85 20.92
CA ALA A 129 24.48 -21.81 21.44
C ALA A 129 24.54 -22.23 22.92
N LYS A 130 23.64 -21.72 23.77
CA LYS A 130 23.54 -22.14 25.18
C LYS A 130 23.25 -23.64 25.35
N ARG A 131 22.37 -24.20 24.51
CA ARG A 131 22.08 -25.64 24.52
C ARG A 131 23.26 -26.50 24.06
N ALA A 132 24.06 -26.02 23.11
CA ALA A 132 25.26 -26.72 22.67
C ALA A 132 26.36 -26.71 23.74
N ALA A 133 26.57 -25.57 24.41
CA ALA A 133 27.53 -25.44 25.49
C ALA A 133 27.21 -26.36 26.68
N GLY A 134 25.96 -26.35 27.17
CA GLY A 134 25.55 -27.22 28.29
C GLY A 134 25.53 -28.72 27.95
N ARG A 135 25.54 -29.10 26.66
CA ARG A 135 25.68 -30.50 26.24
C ARG A 135 27.15 -30.95 26.16
N GLY A 136 28.09 -30.00 26.01
CA GLY A 136 29.53 -30.27 26.04
C GLY A 136 30.03 -30.54 27.46
N GLU A 137 29.54 -29.81 28.46
CA GLU A 137 29.87 -30.03 29.89
C GLU A 137 29.31 -31.34 30.46
N ALA A 138 28.22 -31.89 29.89
CA ALA A 138 27.64 -33.15 30.36
C ALA A 138 28.35 -34.40 29.83
N ASN A 139 29.27 -34.25 28.87
CA ASN A 139 29.94 -35.34 28.17
C ASN A 139 31.48 -35.33 28.34
N GLY A 140 32.03 -34.45 29.17
CA GLY A 140 33.45 -34.38 29.52
C GLY A 140 33.66 -34.71 30.99
#